data_AF-A0A151XBZ6-F1
#
_entry.id   AF-A0A151XBZ6-F1
#
_cell.length_a   1.000
_cell.length_b   1.000
_cell.length_c   1.000
_cell.angle_alpha   90.00
_cell.angle_beta   90.00
_cell.angle_gamma   90.00
#
_symmetry.space_group_name_H-M   'P 1'
#
loop_
_entity.id
_entity.type
_entity.pdbx_description
1 polymer ?
#
loop_
_entity_poly.entity_id
_entity_poly.type
_entity_poly.pdbx_seq_one_letter_code
_entity_poly.pdbx_strand_id
1 'polypeptide(L)'
;MIHASFEYAPLIFVLNDNRSLVRLQRIQNQAIRITCGYRNSTPINVMHAETREPLLKQRFEYLASKYFLKIISFRDHPVVTKLLEICDLVVNTPRSFYLGTHFPAALVFLHMWSYNKLMLITPGLPAYQNSYYSTCTNVSYLSLPPNILKNFDTIPQQNIQPIFEDIFRRVLARAIVFYTDGSKVDDGTYVGSAVYSPQLDLHFMFKLSSYASVFTSEAWAIYNALLFALHNDLSRIVIVSDSKSVLDSLAGFRNRTNNYIISYIRALIEEAKFRNTQVSFIWVPSHCGIQGNEIADQLAKKAIGEGAESNFMTPYSDLFFIPRMRLSKAFDSYIKRTSRITGEYYFKNCYTHNNKPWFHDLRFSRIMITTLNRLRSNHFNLNYSLFRKNLIDNPSCLCGAPSQDFAHVIFFCPLTEPYVASIRLALNDLDQEDLIPPKIPTLPLLVPCVTLRQRSVDYL
;
A
#
# COMPACT_ATOMS: atom_id res chain seq x y z
N MET A 1 16.50 4.53 -4.71
CA MET A 1 15.39 5.51 -4.74
C MET A 1 15.98 6.84 -4.31
N ILE A 2 16.38 7.69 -5.25
CA ILE A 2 16.78 9.06 -4.95
C ILE A 2 15.47 9.76 -4.62
N HIS A 3 15.16 9.94 -3.33
CA HIS A 3 14.12 10.89 -2.94
C HIS A 3 14.53 12.22 -3.53
N ALA A 4 13.85 12.64 -4.60
CA ALA A 4 14.29 13.78 -5.35
C ALA A 4 14.31 15.00 -4.43
N SER A 5 15.39 15.79 -4.44
CA SER A 5 15.58 16.91 -3.51
C SER A 5 14.42 17.92 -3.51
N PHE A 6 13.58 17.94 -4.56
CA PHE A 6 12.38 18.76 -4.64
C PHE A 6 11.20 18.26 -3.77
N GLU A 7 11.22 17.00 -3.33
CA GLU A 7 10.27 16.47 -2.34
C GLU A 7 10.66 16.85 -0.90
N TYR A 8 11.82 17.48 -0.73
CA TYR A 8 12.25 18.05 0.55
C TYR A 8 11.54 19.39 0.78
N ALA A 9 10.80 19.50 1.88
CA ALA A 9 10.07 20.70 2.28
C ALA A 9 9.07 21.29 1.25
N PRO A 10 8.18 20.48 0.65
CA PRO A 10 7.17 20.97 -0.32
C PRO A 10 6.22 22.01 0.31
N LEU A 11 6.10 21.96 1.63
CA LEU A 11 5.40 22.91 2.52
C LEU A 11 5.81 24.37 2.32
N ILE A 12 7.06 24.63 1.97
CA ILE A 12 7.63 25.99 1.90
C ILE A 12 7.42 26.60 0.51
N PHE A 13 7.53 25.79 -0.56
CA PHE A 13 7.72 26.33 -1.91
C PHE A 13 6.56 26.08 -2.88
N VAL A 14 5.70 25.08 -2.65
CA VAL A 14 4.92 24.49 -3.77
C VAL A 14 3.45 24.20 -3.48
N LEU A 15 2.97 24.41 -2.26
CA LEU A 15 1.54 24.22 -1.96
C LEU A 15 0.65 25.37 -2.46
N ASN A 16 1.24 26.55 -2.71
CA ASN A 16 0.59 27.63 -3.44
C ASN A 16 0.55 27.26 -4.92
N ASP A 17 -0.58 27.46 -5.61
CA ASP A 17 -0.75 27.25 -7.07
C ASP A 17 0.09 28.25 -7.89
N ASN A 18 1.41 28.14 -7.75
CA ASN A 18 2.38 29.10 -8.22
C ASN A 18 3.07 28.62 -9.51
N ARG A 19 3.83 29.53 -10.13
CA ARG A 19 4.52 29.27 -11.38
C ARG A 19 5.54 28.11 -11.26
N SER A 20 6.12 27.90 -10.08
CA SER A 20 7.07 26.82 -9.81
C SER A 20 6.40 25.45 -9.81
N LEU A 21 5.23 25.31 -9.15
CA LEU A 21 4.43 24.08 -9.17
C LEU A 21 4.05 23.70 -10.60
N VAL A 22 3.60 24.67 -11.41
CA VAL A 22 3.25 24.43 -12.82
C VAL A 22 4.46 23.94 -13.63
N ARG A 23 5.65 24.53 -13.42
CA ARG A 23 6.89 24.08 -14.08
C ARG A 23 7.25 22.65 -13.67
N LEU A 24 7.19 22.33 -12.37
CA LEU A 24 7.46 20.99 -11.87
C LEU A 24 6.45 19.97 -12.41
N GLN A 25 5.16 20.33 -12.48
CA GLN A 25 4.14 19.46 -13.05
C GLN A 25 4.40 19.17 -14.53
N ARG A 26 4.86 20.16 -15.30
CA ARG A 26 5.27 19.94 -16.71
C ARG A 26 6.45 18.98 -16.82
N ILE A 27 7.42 19.06 -15.90
CA ILE A 27 8.56 18.12 -15.85
C ILE A 27 8.06 16.71 -15.53
N GLN A 28 7.17 16.53 -14.53
CA GLN A 28 6.57 15.22 -14.23
C GLN A 28 5.84 14.65 -15.47
N ASN A 29 5.03 15.47 -16.14
CA ASN A 29 4.31 15.06 -17.34
C ASN A 29 5.26 14.64 -18.47
N GLN A 30 6.37 15.37 -18.66
CA GLN A 30 7.38 15.03 -19.66
C GLN A 30 8.12 13.75 -19.30
N ALA A 31 8.45 13.54 -18.02
CA ALA A 31 9.08 12.31 -17.55
C ALA A 31 8.17 11.10 -17.80
N ILE A 32 6.89 11.16 -17.41
CA ILE A 32 5.91 10.10 -17.69
C ILE A 32 5.80 9.84 -19.19
N ARG A 33 5.76 10.91 -19.99
CA ARG A 33 5.66 10.79 -21.45
C ARG A 33 6.85 10.04 -22.04
N ILE A 34 8.07 10.34 -21.61
CA ILE A 34 9.30 9.69 -22.08
C ILE A 34 9.37 8.24 -21.60
N THR A 35 9.09 7.99 -20.31
CA THR A 35 9.21 6.65 -19.72
C THR A 35 8.19 5.70 -20.32
N CYS A 36 6.95 6.15 -20.51
CA CYS A 36 5.83 5.36 -21.03
C CYS A 36 5.67 5.45 -22.56
N GLY A 37 6.50 6.25 -23.24
CA GLY A 37 6.55 6.36 -24.70
C GLY A 37 5.37 7.10 -25.33
N TYR A 38 4.63 7.92 -24.60
CA TYR A 38 3.46 8.63 -25.12
C TYR A 38 3.84 9.75 -26.11
N ARG A 39 2.91 10.08 -27.02
CA ARG A 39 3.07 11.22 -27.94
C ARG A 39 2.78 12.53 -27.22
N ASN A 40 3.29 13.66 -27.70
CA ASN A 40 2.97 14.99 -27.12
C ASN A 40 1.46 15.29 -27.08
N SER A 41 0.70 14.74 -28.03
CA SER A 41 -0.75 14.89 -28.09
C SER A 41 -1.52 14.02 -27.08
N THR A 42 -0.87 13.04 -26.43
CA THR A 42 -1.55 12.17 -25.47
C THR A 42 -2.05 12.99 -24.27
N PRO A 43 -3.34 12.91 -23.91
CA PRO A 43 -3.92 13.64 -22.78
C PRO A 43 -3.20 13.35 -21.47
N ILE A 44 -3.00 14.39 -20.65
CA ILE A 44 -2.26 14.30 -19.38
C ILE A 44 -2.96 13.34 -18.41
N ASN A 45 -4.28 13.44 -18.27
CA ASN A 45 -5.07 12.57 -17.40
C ASN A 45 -4.95 11.09 -17.78
N VAL A 46 -4.84 10.75 -19.07
CA VAL A 46 -4.62 9.36 -19.52
C VAL A 46 -3.26 8.86 -19.03
N MET A 47 -2.21 9.67 -19.21
CA MET A 47 -0.86 9.31 -18.76
C MET A 47 -0.81 9.02 -17.26
N HIS A 48 -1.38 9.92 -16.45
CA HIS A 48 -1.42 9.74 -14.99
C HIS A 48 -2.30 8.55 -14.57
N ALA A 49 -3.44 8.34 -15.23
CA ALA A 49 -4.31 7.21 -14.96
C ALA A 49 -3.63 5.86 -15.28
N GLU A 50 -2.86 5.78 -16.35
CA GLU A 50 -2.15 4.56 -16.72
C GLU A 50 -1.00 4.25 -15.76
N THR A 51 -0.24 5.27 -15.36
CA THR A 51 0.91 5.10 -14.45
C THR A 51 0.52 5.05 -12.98
N ARG A 52 -0.72 5.38 -12.64
CA ARG A 52 -1.20 5.57 -11.25
C ARG A 52 -0.38 6.60 -10.46
N GLU A 53 0.24 7.54 -11.16
CA GLU A 53 1.02 8.61 -10.54
C GLU A 53 0.13 9.83 -10.29
N PRO A 54 -0.07 10.26 -9.03
CA PRO A 54 -0.85 11.47 -8.75
C PRO A 54 -0.12 12.74 -9.20
N LEU A 55 -0.88 13.84 -9.30
CA LEU A 55 -0.29 15.15 -9.58
C LEU A 55 0.61 15.59 -8.43
N LEU A 56 1.64 16.39 -8.73
CA LEU A 56 2.62 16.83 -7.73
C LEU A 56 1.98 17.58 -6.57
N LYS A 57 0.97 18.43 -6.82
CA LYS A 57 0.25 19.12 -5.75
C LYS A 57 -0.33 18.14 -4.73
N GLN A 58 -1.03 17.12 -5.21
CA GLN A 58 -1.66 16.10 -4.37
C GLN A 58 -0.59 15.31 -3.61
N ARG A 59 0.52 14.96 -4.28
CA ARG A 59 1.67 14.29 -3.65
C ARG A 59 2.33 15.15 -2.57
N PHE A 60 2.47 16.45 -2.80
CA PHE A 60 3.03 17.40 -1.84
C PHE A 60 2.13 17.60 -0.63
N GLU A 61 0.82 17.71 -0.82
CA GLU A 61 -0.16 17.73 0.28
C GLU A 61 -0.11 16.43 1.11
N TYR A 62 0.04 15.28 0.45
CA TYR A 62 0.22 13.99 1.12
C TYR A 62 1.49 13.97 2.00
N LEU A 63 2.63 14.40 1.45
CA LEU A 63 3.91 14.44 2.18
C LEU A 63 3.86 15.47 3.33
N ALA A 64 3.28 16.63 3.09
CA ALA A 64 3.02 17.67 4.09
C ALA A 64 2.20 17.13 5.27
N SER A 65 1.10 16.43 4.96
CA SER A 65 0.23 15.84 5.97
C SER A 65 0.96 14.81 6.84
N LYS A 66 1.78 13.95 6.23
CA LYS A 66 2.61 12.98 6.99
C LYS A 66 3.62 13.68 7.90
N TYR A 67 4.26 14.74 7.41
CA TYR A 67 5.17 15.54 8.21
C TYR A 67 4.45 16.14 9.42
N PHE A 68 3.26 16.72 9.22
CA PHE A 68 2.47 17.30 10.30
C PHE A 68 2.04 16.27 11.34
N LEU A 69 1.47 15.13 10.94
CA LEU A 69 1.13 14.05 11.88
C LEU A 69 2.34 13.62 12.70
N LYS A 70 3.52 13.52 12.07
CA LYS A 70 4.77 13.24 12.77
C LYS A 70 5.09 14.32 13.79
N ILE A 71 5.20 15.60 13.41
CA ILE A 71 5.62 16.65 14.35
C ILE A 71 4.60 16.93 15.46
N ILE A 72 3.30 16.70 15.21
CA ILE A 72 2.23 16.82 16.22
C ILE A 72 2.40 15.78 17.33
N SER A 73 2.97 14.60 17.02
CA SER A 73 3.25 13.57 18.03
C SER A 73 4.41 13.92 18.98
N PHE A 74 5.11 15.04 18.74
CA PHE A 74 6.14 15.55 19.63
C PHE A 74 5.59 16.65 20.52
N ARG A 75 5.84 16.53 21.82
CA ARG A 75 5.57 17.59 22.79
C ARG A 75 6.45 18.81 22.47
N ASP A 76 5.87 20.00 22.59
CA ASP A 76 6.56 21.30 22.50
C ASP A 76 7.37 21.51 21.19
N HIS A 77 6.93 20.88 20.09
CA HIS A 77 7.62 21.04 18.81
C HIS A 77 7.50 22.49 18.31
N PRO A 78 8.60 23.21 18.05
CA PRO A 78 8.58 24.66 17.80
C PRO A 78 7.74 25.05 16.58
N VAL A 79 7.76 24.22 15.52
CA VAL A 79 6.92 24.44 14.34
C VAL A 79 5.43 24.28 14.66
N VAL A 80 5.06 23.35 15.53
CA VAL A 80 3.66 23.16 15.93
C VAL A 80 3.17 24.38 16.69
N THR A 81 3.96 24.86 17.67
CA THR A 81 3.64 26.07 18.44
C THR A 81 3.44 27.27 17.53
N LYS A 82 4.36 27.52 16.60
CA LYS A 82 4.23 28.63 15.65
C LYS A 82 3.06 28.49 14.68
N LEU A 83 2.75 27.28 14.24
CA LEU A 83 1.58 27.05 13.40
C LEU A 83 0.28 27.29 14.15
N LEU A 84 0.19 26.90 15.43
CA LEU A 84 -0.97 27.20 16.27
C LEU A 84 -1.13 28.70 16.50
N GLU A 85 -0.06 29.41 16.86
CA GLU A 85 -0.08 30.88 16.98
C GLU A 85 -0.61 31.54 15.69
N ILE A 86 -0.12 31.11 14.52
CA ILE A 86 -0.59 31.61 13.22
C ILE A 86 -2.08 31.30 13.01
N CYS A 87 -2.52 30.10 13.36
CA CYS A 87 -3.91 29.69 13.17
C CYS A 87 -4.85 30.45 14.12
N ASP A 88 -4.48 30.63 15.38
CA ASP A 88 -5.25 31.36 16.38
C ASP A 88 -5.43 32.84 15.99
N LEU A 89 -4.40 33.45 15.39
CA LEU A 89 -4.47 34.83 14.85
C LEU A 89 -5.46 34.99 13.68
N VAL A 90 -5.87 33.88 13.07
CA VAL A 90 -6.62 33.89 11.80
C VAL A 90 -8.02 33.29 11.95
N VAL A 91 -8.21 32.36 12.89
CA VAL A 91 -9.52 31.82 13.26
C VAL A 91 -10.46 32.98 13.63
N ASN A 92 -11.69 32.97 13.09
CA ASN A 92 -12.71 34.01 13.28
C ASN A 92 -12.40 35.38 12.66
N THR A 93 -11.48 35.47 11.70
CA THR A 93 -11.21 36.70 10.95
C THR A 93 -11.40 36.51 9.44
N PRO A 94 -11.61 37.58 8.66
CA PRO A 94 -11.54 37.55 7.19
C PRO A 94 -10.19 37.02 6.65
N ARG A 95 -9.16 36.94 7.51
CA ARG A 95 -7.80 36.49 7.17
C ARG A 95 -7.70 34.97 6.98
N SER A 96 -8.75 34.19 7.25
CA SER A 96 -8.77 32.75 6.92
C SER A 96 -8.56 32.50 5.42
N PHE A 97 -9.10 33.39 4.58
CA PHE A 97 -8.82 33.42 3.15
C PHE A 97 -7.36 33.76 2.84
N TYR A 98 -6.74 34.65 3.61
CA TYR A 98 -5.32 35.01 3.48
C TYR A 98 -4.41 33.80 3.74
N LEU A 99 -4.66 33.02 4.80
CA LEU A 99 -3.91 31.78 5.04
C LEU A 99 -4.08 30.78 3.89
N GLY A 100 -5.31 30.59 3.40
CA GLY A 100 -5.53 29.69 2.26
C GLY A 100 -4.77 30.11 1.00
N THR A 101 -4.62 31.41 0.78
CA THR A 101 -3.98 31.97 -0.42
C THR A 101 -2.46 32.03 -0.32
N HIS A 102 -1.92 32.37 0.85
CA HIS A 102 -0.50 32.64 1.04
C HIS A 102 0.23 31.52 1.78
N PHE A 103 -0.46 30.76 2.63
CA PHE A 103 0.12 29.72 3.47
C PHE A 103 -0.77 28.47 3.65
N PRO A 104 -1.11 27.75 2.56
CA PRO A 104 -1.98 26.58 2.54
C PRO A 104 -1.45 25.43 3.39
N ALA A 105 -0.15 25.40 3.69
CA ALA A 105 0.45 24.48 4.65
C ALA A 105 -0.24 24.57 6.03
N ALA A 106 -0.65 25.76 6.49
CA ALA A 106 -1.39 25.92 7.75
C ALA A 106 -2.77 25.25 7.70
N LEU A 107 -3.45 25.26 6.54
CA LEU A 107 -4.73 24.56 6.40
C LEU A 107 -4.56 23.03 6.45
N VAL A 108 -3.50 22.53 5.81
CA VAL A 108 -3.14 21.11 5.90
C VAL A 108 -2.79 20.75 7.36
N PHE A 109 -2.03 21.60 8.05
CA PHE A 109 -1.71 21.44 9.46
C PHE A 109 -2.96 21.41 10.34
N LEU A 110 -3.86 22.38 10.24
CA LEU A 110 -5.12 22.44 11.00
C LEU A 110 -5.96 21.19 10.82
N HIS A 111 -6.03 20.68 9.59
CA HIS A 111 -6.73 19.44 9.33
C HIS A 111 -6.03 18.22 9.96
N MET A 112 -4.70 18.18 10.03
CA MET A 112 -3.99 17.10 10.75
C MET A 112 -4.08 17.27 12.27
N TRP A 113 -4.14 18.51 12.76
CA TRP A 113 -4.25 18.86 14.17
C TRP A 113 -5.55 18.37 14.80
N SER A 114 -6.64 18.27 14.03
CA SER A 114 -7.91 17.72 14.53
C SER A 114 -7.82 16.28 15.04
N TYR A 115 -6.76 15.54 14.66
CA TYR A 115 -6.49 14.17 15.11
C TYR A 115 -5.52 14.11 16.30
N ASN A 116 -5.09 15.23 16.87
CA ASN A 116 -4.07 15.26 17.93
C ASN A 116 -4.47 14.47 19.19
N LYS A 117 -5.76 14.51 19.57
CA LYS A 117 -6.31 13.77 20.73
C LYS A 117 -6.28 12.26 20.56
N LEU A 118 -6.10 11.76 19.34
CA LEU A 118 -6.01 10.32 19.06
C LEU A 118 -4.57 9.81 19.16
N MET A 119 -3.57 10.68 19.17
CA MET A 119 -2.16 10.31 19.06
C MET A 119 -1.46 10.26 20.41
N LEU A 120 -0.45 9.39 20.51
CA LEU A 120 0.49 9.47 21.61
C LEU A 120 1.40 10.69 21.39
N ILE A 121 1.37 11.63 22.34
CA ILE A 121 2.26 12.80 22.35
C ILE A 121 3.40 12.54 23.33
N THR A 122 4.62 12.56 22.85
CA THR A 122 5.81 12.25 23.65
C THR A 122 6.90 13.32 23.49
N PRO A 123 7.80 13.54 24.46
CA PRO A 123 8.82 14.61 24.39
C PRO A 123 9.92 14.38 23.33
N GLY A 124 9.99 13.21 22.73
CA GLY A 124 11.01 12.82 21.75
C GLY A 124 10.55 11.62 20.93
N LEU A 125 11.42 11.02 20.12
CA LEU A 125 11.04 9.75 19.49
C LEU A 125 11.00 8.65 20.57
N PRO A 126 9.97 7.80 20.63
CA PRO A 126 9.89 6.72 21.62
C PRO A 126 11.12 5.81 21.66
N ALA A 127 11.79 5.61 20.52
CA ALA A 127 13.05 4.85 20.45
C ALA A 127 14.22 5.49 21.24
N TYR A 128 14.20 6.80 21.46
CA TYR A 128 15.23 7.53 22.22
C TYR A 128 14.80 7.87 23.65
N GLN A 129 13.59 7.44 24.06
CA GLN A 129 13.10 7.64 25.43
C GLN A 129 13.46 6.47 26.35
N ASN A 130 13.77 5.31 25.77
CA ASN A 130 14.16 4.13 26.51
C ASN A 130 15.69 4.00 26.56
N SER A 131 16.19 3.14 27.44
CA SER A 131 17.62 2.92 27.58
C SER A 131 18.25 2.45 26.26
N TYR A 132 19.54 2.73 26.07
CA TYR A 132 20.31 2.17 24.95
C TYR A 132 20.23 0.63 24.95
N TYR A 133 20.25 0.02 26.14
CA TYR A 133 20.19 -1.43 26.28
C TYR A 133 18.85 -2.02 25.83
N SER A 134 17.71 -1.36 26.08
CA SER A 134 16.41 -1.77 25.51
C SER A 134 16.45 -1.80 23.97
N THR A 135 17.13 -0.82 23.35
CA THR A 135 17.21 -0.68 21.89
C THR A 135 18.15 -1.71 21.26
N CYS A 136 19.18 -2.14 22.00
CA CYS A 136 20.15 -3.13 21.55
C CYS A 136 19.87 -4.56 22.05
N THR A 137 18.87 -4.74 22.92
CA THR A 137 18.49 -6.05 23.44
C THR A 137 18.18 -7.00 22.30
N ASN A 138 18.91 -8.11 22.23
CA ASN A 138 18.63 -9.16 21.27
C ASN A 138 17.32 -9.85 21.67
N VAL A 139 16.32 -9.76 20.80
CA VAL A 139 15.06 -10.49 20.93
C VAL A 139 15.07 -11.57 19.86
N SER A 140 14.78 -12.79 20.27
CA SER A 140 14.61 -13.90 19.35
C SER A 140 13.28 -14.57 19.63
N TYR A 141 12.73 -15.22 18.62
CA TYR A 141 11.53 -16.01 18.72
C TYR A 141 11.78 -17.37 18.09
N LEU A 142 11.10 -18.38 18.62
CA LEU A 142 11.12 -19.73 18.07
C LEU A 142 10.03 -19.85 17.01
N SER A 143 10.21 -20.74 16.06
CA SER A 143 9.20 -21.07 15.07
C SER A 143 9.12 -22.58 14.87
N LEU A 144 8.02 -23.03 14.28
CA LEU A 144 7.91 -24.42 13.85
C LEU A 144 9.03 -24.77 12.86
N PRO A 145 9.55 -26.01 12.88
CA PRO A 145 10.55 -26.48 11.93
C PRO A 145 10.12 -26.24 10.46
N PRO A 146 11.05 -25.87 9.55
CA PRO A 146 10.71 -25.53 8.16
C PRO A 146 9.99 -26.65 7.39
N ASN A 147 10.30 -27.91 7.69
CA ASN A 147 9.64 -29.08 7.11
C ASN A 147 8.18 -29.20 7.54
N ILE A 148 7.86 -28.80 8.78
CA ILE A 148 6.49 -28.78 9.30
C ILE A 148 5.74 -27.60 8.72
N LEU A 149 6.36 -26.41 8.67
CA LEU A 149 5.76 -25.22 8.06
C LEU A 149 5.40 -25.41 6.58
N LYS A 150 6.26 -26.10 5.81
CA LYS A 150 6.00 -26.35 4.38
C LYS A 150 4.84 -27.31 4.13
N ASN A 151 4.61 -28.24 5.05
CA ASN A 151 3.60 -29.28 4.92
C ASN A 151 2.40 -29.03 5.85
N PHE A 152 2.28 -27.83 6.41
CA PHE A 152 1.37 -27.56 7.50
C PHE A 152 -0.09 -27.83 7.10
N ASP A 153 -0.48 -27.41 5.89
CA ASP A 153 -1.82 -27.62 5.34
C ASP A 153 -2.18 -29.10 5.12
N THR A 154 -1.18 -29.99 5.06
CA THR A 154 -1.38 -31.43 4.89
C THR A 154 -1.52 -32.19 6.21
N ILE A 155 -1.24 -31.52 7.34
CA ILE A 155 -1.34 -32.12 8.66
C ILE A 155 -2.81 -32.12 9.08
N PRO A 156 -3.40 -33.27 9.47
CA PRO A 156 -4.75 -33.30 10.00
C PRO A 156 -4.88 -32.39 11.23
N GLN A 157 -5.92 -31.54 11.28
CA GLN A 157 -6.09 -30.53 12.33
C GLN A 157 -5.96 -31.08 13.76
N GLN A 158 -6.51 -32.27 14.00
CA GLN A 158 -6.43 -32.97 15.30
C GLN A 158 -5.00 -33.28 15.78
N ASN A 159 -4.03 -33.34 14.87
CA ASN A 159 -2.63 -33.64 15.19
C ASN A 159 -1.79 -32.38 15.44
N ILE A 160 -2.29 -31.19 15.08
CA ILE A 160 -1.50 -29.95 15.13
C ILE A 160 -1.18 -29.54 16.56
N GLN A 161 -2.17 -29.53 17.44
CA GLN A 161 -1.99 -29.18 18.85
C GLN A 161 -0.99 -30.12 19.55
N PRO A 162 -1.11 -31.46 19.44
CA PRO A 162 -0.10 -32.38 19.97
C PRO A 162 1.32 -32.14 19.41
N ILE A 163 1.45 -31.88 18.11
CA ILE A 163 2.75 -31.59 17.48
C ILE A 163 3.36 -30.30 18.04
N PHE A 164 2.56 -29.24 18.17
CA PHE A 164 3.00 -27.97 18.75
C PHE A 164 3.51 -28.16 20.19
N GLU A 165 2.74 -28.86 21.02
CA GLU A 165 3.10 -29.15 22.41
C GLU A 165 4.36 -30.01 22.52
N ASP A 166 4.54 -30.98 21.62
CA ASP A 166 5.73 -31.83 21.60
C ASP A 166 7.00 -31.06 21.23
N ILE A 167 6.94 -30.26 20.16
CA ILE A 167 8.07 -29.45 19.67
C ILE A 167 8.52 -28.44 20.73
N PHE A 168 7.56 -27.75 21.36
CA PHE A 168 7.85 -26.70 22.33
C PHE A 168 7.80 -27.18 23.78
N ARG A 169 7.70 -28.50 24.03
CA ARG A 169 7.55 -29.10 25.36
C ARG A 169 8.48 -28.51 26.41
N ARG A 170 9.77 -28.36 26.06
CA ARG A 170 10.79 -27.82 26.98
C ARG A 170 10.61 -26.35 27.32
N VAL A 171 10.11 -25.57 26.36
CA VAL A 171 9.91 -24.12 26.50
C VAL A 171 8.64 -23.85 27.29
N LEU A 172 7.57 -24.56 26.96
CA LEU A 172 6.26 -24.50 27.61
C LEU A 172 6.28 -25.09 29.03
N ALA A 173 7.17 -26.05 29.32
CA ALA A 173 7.28 -26.64 30.64
C ALA A 173 7.51 -25.58 31.73
N ARG A 174 6.59 -25.52 32.69
CA ARG A 174 6.60 -24.59 33.84
C ARG A 174 6.54 -23.11 33.46
N ALA A 175 6.10 -22.79 32.24
CA ALA A 175 5.85 -21.42 31.81
C ALA A 175 4.35 -21.11 31.83
N ILE A 176 4.00 -19.86 32.11
CA ILE A 176 2.66 -19.33 31.81
C ILE A 176 2.65 -18.92 30.34
N VAL A 177 1.67 -19.43 29.60
CA VAL A 177 1.59 -19.20 28.15
C VAL A 177 0.52 -18.16 27.87
N PHE A 178 0.89 -17.13 27.12
CA PHE A 178 -0.01 -16.10 26.60
C PHE A 178 -0.12 -16.26 25.09
N TYR A 179 -1.33 -16.37 24.58
CA TYR A 179 -1.66 -16.28 23.17
C TYR A 179 -2.16 -14.87 22.89
N THR A 180 -1.68 -14.26 21.82
CA THR A 180 -1.97 -12.85 21.50
C THR A 180 -2.39 -12.71 20.06
N ASP A 181 -3.43 -11.93 19.81
CA ASP A 181 -3.87 -11.62 18.45
C ASP A 181 -4.47 -10.21 18.31
N GLY A 182 -4.54 -9.71 17.08
CA GLY A 182 -5.16 -8.45 16.71
C GLY A 182 -6.04 -8.60 15.46
N SER A 183 -7.26 -8.08 15.52
CA SER A 183 -8.23 -8.20 14.44
C SER A 183 -8.71 -6.85 13.94
N LYS A 184 -8.73 -6.69 12.62
CA LYS A 184 -9.33 -5.54 11.94
C LYS A 184 -10.28 -6.03 10.87
N VAL A 185 -11.52 -5.56 10.93
CA VAL A 185 -12.51 -5.79 9.87
C VAL A 185 -12.44 -4.61 8.90
N ASP A 186 -12.45 -4.91 7.60
CA ASP A 186 -12.51 -3.87 6.56
C ASP A 186 -13.78 -3.03 6.73
N ASP A 187 -13.63 -1.71 6.62
CA ASP A 187 -14.66 -0.70 6.93
C ASP A 187 -15.20 -0.74 8.39
N GLY A 188 -14.53 -1.47 9.28
CA GLY A 188 -14.85 -1.54 10.70
C GLY A 188 -14.59 -0.21 11.44
N THR A 189 -15.43 0.08 12.43
CA THR A 189 -15.34 1.29 13.28
C THR A 189 -14.23 1.22 14.32
N TYR A 190 -13.77 0.01 14.65
CA TYR A 190 -12.76 -0.26 15.68
C TYR A 190 -11.84 -1.41 15.25
N VAL A 191 -10.72 -1.53 15.97
CA VAL A 191 -9.77 -2.64 15.84
C VAL A 191 -9.73 -3.36 17.18
N GLY A 192 -9.75 -4.69 17.14
CA GLY A 192 -9.68 -5.53 18.33
C GLY A 192 -8.26 -6.01 18.59
N SER A 193 -7.93 -6.17 19.87
CA SER A 193 -6.66 -6.74 20.33
C SER A 193 -6.95 -7.62 21.54
N ALA A 194 -6.38 -8.82 21.60
CA ALA A 194 -6.70 -9.76 22.66
C ALA A 194 -5.48 -10.53 23.19
N VAL A 195 -5.58 -10.90 24.47
CA VAL A 195 -4.63 -11.76 25.16
C VAL A 195 -5.41 -12.88 25.82
N TYR A 196 -4.95 -14.12 25.64
CA TYR A 196 -5.53 -15.30 26.26
C TYR A 196 -4.46 -16.11 26.98
N SER A 197 -4.72 -16.54 28.22
CA SER A 197 -3.86 -17.50 28.92
C SER A 197 -4.69 -18.60 29.56
N PRO A 198 -4.59 -19.86 29.08
CA PRO A 198 -5.36 -20.97 29.63
C PRO A 198 -4.96 -21.32 31.07
N GLN A 199 -3.68 -21.17 31.44
CA GLN A 199 -3.20 -21.49 32.79
C GLN A 199 -3.74 -20.54 33.86
N LEU A 200 -4.10 -19.32 33.45
CA LEU A 200 -4.61 -18.27 34.35
C LEU A 200 -6.11 -18.04 34.20
N ASP A 201 -6.78 -18.77 33.30
CA ASP A 201 -8.15 -18.48 32.85
C ASP A 201 -8.36 -17.00 32.47
N LEU A 202 -7.32 -16.41 31.85
CA LEU A 202 -7.25 -14.98 31.56
C LEU A 202 -7.69 -14.70 30.13
N HIS A 203 -8.57 -13.71 29.95
CA HIS A 203 -8.96 -13.18 28.66
C HIS A 203 -9.04 -11.65 28.70
N PHE A 204 -8.14 -10.98 28.00
CA PHE A 204 -8.23 -9.55 27.76
C PHE A 204 -8.73 -9.27 26.36
N MET A 205 -9.66 -8.34 26.26
CA MET A 205 -10.22 -7.83 25.01
C MET A 205 -10.14 -6.31 25.04
N PHE A 206 -9.35 -5.74 24.13
CA PHE A 206 -9.16 -4.31 24.01
C PHE A 206 -9.76 -3.80 22.71
N LYS A 207 -10.60 -2.77 22.85
CA LYS A 207 -11.15 -2.01 21.74
C LYS A 207 -10.24 -0.83 21.44
N LEU A 208 -9.64 -0.83 20.25
CA LEU A 208 -8.72 0.20 19.76
C LEU A 208 -9.40 1.05 18.69
N SER A 209 -8.84 2.24 18.45
CA SER A 209 -9.31 3.15 17.39
C SER A 209 -9.31 2.47 16.01
N SER A 210 -10.29 2.79 15.15
CA SER A 210 -10.35 2.37 13.73
C SER A 210 -9.08 2.73 12.95
N TYR A 211 -8.35 3.75 13.38
CA TYR A 211 -7.11 4.15 12.74
C TYR A 211 -5.95 3.21 13.02
N ALA A 212 -6.00 2.39 14.07
CA ALA A 212 -4.96 1.42 14.37
C ALA A 212 -4.77 0.43 13.21
N SER A 213 -3.53 0.07 12.92
CA SER A 213 -3.21 -1.01 12.00
C SER A 213 -3.29 -2.38 12.68
N VAL A 214 -3.42 -3.46 11.90
CA VAL A 214 -3.36 -4.83 12.42
C VAL A 214 -2.05 -5.08 13.18
N PHE A 215 -0.93 -4.62 12.63
CA PHE A 215 0.38 -4.62 13.29
C PHE A 215 0.33 -3.97 14.68
N THR A 216 -0.37 -2.84 14.81
CA THR A 216 -0.50 -2.11 16.07
C THR A 216 -1.35 -2.88 17.08
N SER A 217 -2.45 -3.51 16.67
CA SER A 217 -3.28 -4.33 17.56
C SER A 217 -2.56 -5.59 18.04
N GLU A 218 -1.80 -6.25 17.16
CA GLU A 218 -0.99 -7.42 17.52
C GLU A 218 0.14 -7.03 18.50
N ALA A 219 0.85 -5.92 18.22
CA ALA A 219 1.85 -5.39 19.13
C ALA A 219 1.24 -4.97 20.48
N TRP A 220 0.05 -4.38 20.48
CA TRP A 220 -0.65 -4.01 21.71
C TRP A 220 -1.00 -5.23 22.57
N ALA A 221 -1.39 -6.35 21.94
CA ALA A 221 -1.66 -7.59 22.66
C ALA A 221 -0.39 -8.13 23.36
N ILE A 222 0.73 -8.18 22.64
CA ILE A 222 2.04 -8.58 23.21
C ILE A 222 2.45 -7.65 24.35
N TYR A 223 2.27 -6.33 24.19
CA TYR A 223 2.56 -5.35 25.22
C TYR A 223 1.76 -5.61 26.50
N ASN A 224 0.45 -5.86 26.39
CA ASN A 224 -0.40 -6.13 27.56
C ASN A 224 -0.09 -7.47 28.22
N ALA A 225 0.27 -8.51 27.45
CA ALA A 225 0.71 -9.79 27.99
C ALA A 225 1.98 -9.62 28.85
N LEU A 226 2.97 -8.88 28.35
CA LEU A 226 4.20 -8.57 29.11
C LEU A 226 3.92 -7.70 30.34
N LEU A 227 3.10 -6.67 30.18
CA LEU A 227 2.76 -5.76 31.28
C LEU A 227 2.08 -6.53 32.42
N PHE A 228 1.11 -7.39 32.08
CA PHE A 228 0.44 -8.25 33.05
C PHE A 228 1.42 -9.21 33.73
N ALA A 229 2.29 -9.86 32.96
CA ALA A 229 3.26 -10.81 33.50
C ALA A 229 4.23 -10.16 34.50
N LEU A 230 4.73 -8.97 34.19
CA LEU A 230 5.64 -8.23 35.08
C LEU A 230 4.93 -7.65 36.30
N HIS A 231 3.66 -7.24 36.15
CA HIS A 231 2.86 -6.75 37.27
C HIS A 231 2.56 -7.86 38.30
N ASN A 232 2.44 -9.11 37.84
CA ASN A 232 2.16 -10.28 38.68
C ASN A 232 3.42 -11.10 39.00
N ASP A 233 4.62 -10.53 38.78
CA ASP A 233 5.92 -11.15 39.07
C ASP A 233 6.05 -12.60 38.55
N LEU A 234 5.51 -12.86 37.34
CA LEU A 234 5.63 -14.17 36.71
C LEU A 234 7.11 -14.45 36.40
N SER A 235 7.59 -15.63 36.79
CA SER A 235 9.01 -15.99 36.67
C SER A 235 9.38 -16.51 35.28
N ARG A 236 8.45 -17.17 34.59
CA ARG A 236 8.68 -17.75 33.26
C ARG A 236 7.42 -17.65 32.41
N ILE A 237 7.52 -16.95 31.30
CA ILE A 237 6.42 -16.73 30.36
C ILE A 237 6.80 -17.08 28.94
N VAL A 238 5.80 -17.52 28.19
CA VAL A 238 5.89 -17.76 26.75
C VAL A 238 4.78 -16.98 26.07
N ILE A 239 5.14 -16.13 25.11
CA ILE A 239 4.18 -15.39 24.29
C ILE A 239 4.13 -16.04 22.91
N VAL A 240 2.95 -16.55 22.55
CA VAL A 240 2.66 -17.15 21.25
C VAL A 240 1.87 -16.13 20.44
N SER A 241 2.38 -15.79 19.26
CA SER A 241 1.75 -14.83 18.34
C SER A 241 1.93 -15.30 16.91
N ASP A 242 0.92 -15.07 16.07
CA ASP A 242 1.01 -15.30 14.63
C ASP A 242 1.52 -14.09 13.84
N SER A 243 1.68 -12.94 14.52
CA SER A 243 2.28 -11.74 13.93
C SER A 243 3.79 -11.86 13.74
N LYS A 244 4.17 -12.47 12.62
CA LYS A 244 5.57 -12.49 12.19
C LYS A 244 6.14 -11.08 12.06
N SER A 245 5.32 -10.13 11.60
CA SER A 245 5.74 -8.76 11.36
C SER A 245 6.15 -8.02 12.64
N VAL A 246 5.41 -8.22 13.74
CA VAL A 246 5.74 -7.64 15.04
C VAL A 246 6.96 -8.35 15.63
N LEU A 247 7.03 -9.67 15.57
CA LEU A 247 8.18 -10.44 16.07
C LEU A 247 9.49 -10.11 15.33
N ASP A 248 9.43 -9.95 14.00
CA ASP A 248 10.57 -9.49 13.19
C ASP A 248 10.98 -8.04 13.55
N SER A 249 10.01 -7.18 13.89
CA SER A 249 10.28 -5.81 14.34
C SER A 249 10.93 -5.76 15.72
N LEU A 250 10.60 -6.71 16.60
CA LEU A 250 11.24 -6.87 17.91
C LEU A 250 12.64 -7.49 17.78
N ALA A 251 12.82 -8.48 16.90
CA ALA A 251 14.11 -9.11 16.65
C ALA A 251 15.10 -8.17 15.92
N GLY A 252 14.58 -7.28 15.07
CA GLY A 252 15.39 -6.28 14.38
C GLY A 252 15.80 -5.10 15.26
N PHE A 253 16.90 -4.45 14.90
CA PHE A 253 17.35 -3.18 15.52
C PHE A 253 16.60 -1.95 15.00
N ARG A 254 15.84 -2.09 13.91
CA ARG A 254 15.18 -0.96 13.23
C ARG A 254 13.67 -1.07 13.36
N ASN A 255 13.08 -0.15 14.13
CA ASN A 255 11.64 0.06 14.15
C ASN A 255 11.19 0.79 12.88
N ARG A 256 10.92 0.04 11.80
CA ARG A 256 10.57 0.61 10.48
C ARG A 256 9.20 1.28 10.48
N THR A 257 8.27 0.83 11.32
CA THR A 257 6.91 1.38 11.40
C THR A 257 6.88 2.70 12.17
N ASN A 258 7.91 2.97 13.01
CA ASN A 258 7.92 4.04 14.02
C ASN A 258 6.78 3.90 15.04
N ASN A 259 6.27 2.69 15.22
CA ASN A 259 5.24 2.40 16.21
C ASN A 259 5.87 2.39 17.61
N TYR A 260 5.39 3.26 18.51
CA TYR A 260 5.95 3.41 19.86
C TYR A 260 5.81 2.14 20.71
N ILE A 261 4.82 1.29 20.44
CA ILE A 261 4.54 0.08 21.20
C ILE A 261 5.73 -0.88 21.11
N ILE A 262 6.42 -0.93 19.96
CA ILE A 262 7.65 -1.72 19.80
C ILE A 262 8.72 -1.27 20.78
N SER A 263 8.92 0.04 20.95
CA SER A 263 9.87 0.58 21.93
C SER A 263 9.45 0.20 23.35
N TYR A 264 8.16 0.27 23.67
CA TYR A 264 7.64 -0.08 25.00
C TYR A 264 7.79 -1.57 25.30
N ILE A 265 7.49 -2.46 24.36
CA ILE A 265 7.73 -3.90 24.49
C ILE A 265 9.21 -4.16 24.78
N ARG A 266 10.12 -3.50 24.07
CA ARG A 266 11.57 -3.67 24.30
C ARG A 266 12.01 -3.21 25.68
N ALA A 267 11.43 -2.14 26.21
CA ALA A 267 11.65 -1.70 27.59
C ALA A 267 11.13 -2.74 28.60
N LEU A 268 9.94 -3.29 28.39
CA LEU A 268 9.41 -4.37 29.24
C LEU A 268 10.26 -5.64 29.18
N ILE A 269 10.83 -5.98 28.02
CA ILE A 269 11.76 -7.12 27.90
C ILE A 269 13.06 -6.86 28.67
N GLU A 270 13.60 -5.64 28.62
CA GLU A 270 14.75 -5.26 29.45
C GLU A 270 14.42 -5.36 30.94
N GLU A 271 13.26 -4.83 31.35
CA GLU A 271 12.80 -4.90 32.74
C GLU A 271 12.61 -6.35 33.20
N ALA A 272 12.03 -7.21 32.36
CA ALA A 272 11.91 -8.64 32.63
C ALA A 272 13.26 -9.28 32.92
N LYS A 273 14.31 -8.94 32.14
CA LYS A 273 15.67 -9.42 32.38
C LYS A 273 16.21 -8.95 33.72
N PHE A 274 15.99 -7.68 34.07
CA PHE A 274 16.42 -7.13 35.36
C PHE A 274 15.74 -7.84 36.54
N ARG A 275 14.45 -8.20 36.39
CA ARG A 275 13.67 -8.96 37.39
C ARG A 275 13.92 -10.47 37.36
N ASN A 276 14.82 -10.98 36.51
CA ASN A 276 15.04 -12.40 36.26
C ASN A 276 13.79 -13.16 35.75
N THR A 277 12.83 -12.47 35.14
CA THR A 277 11.70 -13.08 34.44
C THR A 277 12.16 -13.61 33.08
N GLN A 278 12.00 -14.91 32.85
CA GLN A 278 12.31 -15.56 31.58
C GLN A 278 11.18 -15.32 30.58
N VAL A 279 11.46 -14.58 29.51
CA VAL A 279 10.51 -14.30 28.42
C VAL A 279 10.94 -15.05 27.16
N SER A 280 10.05 -15.87 26.61
CA SER A 280 10.24 -16.53 25.31
C SER A 280 9.11 -16.16 24.36
N PHE A 281 9.44 -15.99 23.07
CA PHE A 281 8.46 -15.76 22.01
C PHE A 281 8.38 -16.97 21.08
N ILE A 282 7.19 -17.33 20.65
CA ILE A 282 6.95 -18.36 19.65
C ILE A 282 6.08 -17.77 18.54
N TRP A 283 6.56 -17.85 17.31
CA TRP A 283 5.76 -17.57 16.13
C TRP A 283 5.03 -18.82 15.65
N VAL A 284 3.75 -18.67 15.35
CA VAL A 284 2.90 -19.71 14.74
C VAL A 284 2.22 -19.17 13.48
N PRO A 285 1.88 -20.00 12.48
CA PRO A 285 1.04 -19.55 11.38
C PRO A 285 -0.37 -19.21 11.87
N SER A 286 -1.04 -18.24 11.26
CA SER A 286 -2.45 -17.92 11.55
C SER A 286 -3.38 -19.07 11.10
N HIS A 287 -4.55 -19.19 11.75
CA HIS A 287 -5.61 -20.15 11.41
C HIS A 287 -5.12 -21.60 11.25
N CYS A 288 -4.23 -21.98 12.15
CA CYS A 288 -3.47 -23.20 12.06
C CYS A 288 -4.03 -24.31 12.96
N GLY A 289 -5.09 -24.06 13.74
CA GLY A 289 -5.69 -25.06 14.62
C GLY A 289 -4.96 -25.25 15.95
N ILE A 290 -4.02 -24.37 16.30
CA ILE A 290 -3.47 -24.27 17.66
C ILE A 290 -4.52 -23.61 18.54
N GLN A 291 -5.09 -24.36 19.48
CA GLN A 291 -6.31 -23.99 20.19
C GLN A 291 -6.22 -22.63 20.88
N GLY A 292 -5.11 -22.33 21.55
CA GLY A 292 -4.91 -21.05 22.22
C GLY A 292 -4.85 -19.86 21.26
N ASN A 293 -4.29 -20.06 20.06
CA ASN A 293 -4.23 -19.03 19.02
C ASN A 293 -5.62 -18.77 18.42
N GLU A 294 -6.38 -19.83 18.14
CA GLU A 294 -7.76 -19.69 17.63
C GLU A 294 -8.67 -18.99 18.64
N ILE A 295 -8.50 -19.24 19.95
CA ILE A 295 -9.24 -18.53 20.99
C ILE A 295 -8.83 -17.05 21.03
N ALA A 296 -7.54 -16.74 20.95
CA ALA A 296 -7.06 -15.35 20.90
C ALA A 296 -7.63 -14.59 19.69
N ASP A 297 -7.69 -15.21 18.50
CA ASP A 297 -8.31 -14.63 17.30
C ASP A 297 -9.81 -14.38 17.45
N GLN A 298 -10.54 -15.34 18.03
CA GLN A 298 -11.95 -15.15 18.33
C GLN A 298 -12.17 -14.00 19.33
N LEU A 299 -11.34 -13.90 20.36
CA LEU A 299 -11.40 -12.80 21.33
C LEU A 299 -11.04 -11.46 20.69
N ALA A 300 -10.05 -11.42 19.80
CA ALA A 300 -9.69 -10.20 19.08
C ALA A 300 -10.84 -9.73 18.17
N LYS A 301 -11.52 -10.64 17.48
CA LYS A 301 -12.73 -10.33 16.68
C LYS A 301 -13.87 -9.81 17.55
N LYS A 302 -14.12 -10.43 18.72
CA LYS A 302 -15.13 -9.95 19.68
C LYS A 302 -14.77 -8.60 20.28
N ALA A 303 -13.49 -8.34 20.53
CA ALA A 303 -12.99 -7.10 21.12
C ALA A 303 -13.36 -5.84 20.32
N ILE A 304 -13.60 -5.97 19.00
CA ILE A 304 -14.08 -4.87 18.15
C ILE A 304 -15.41 -4.30 18.69
N GLY A 305 -16.33 -5.15 19.15
CA GLY A 305 -17.64 -4.76 19.69
C GLY A 305 -17.67 -4.69 21.22
N GLU A 306 -17.07 -5.68 21.88
CA GLU A 306 -17.21 -5.96 23.31
C GLU A 306 -15.95 -5.62 24.13
N GLY A 307 -14.85 -5.26 23.46
CA GLY A 307 -13.59 -4.96 24.14
C GLY A 307 -13.67 -3.71 25.00
N ALA A 308 -12.89 -3.70 26.08
CA ALA A 308 -12.73 -2.54 26.94
C ALA A 308 -12.00 -1.42 26.18
N GLU A 309 -12.48 -0.19 26.36
CA GLU A 309 -11.70 0.97 25.97
C GLU A 309 -10.48 1.07 26.88
N SER A 310 -9.30 1.27 26.28
CA SER A 310 -8.04 1.34 27.01
C SER A 310 -7.41 2.72 26.86
N ASN A 311 -6.38 3.01 27.64
CA ASN A 311 -5.55 4.22 27.48
C ASN A 311 -4.68 4.19 26.20
N PHE A 312 -5.06 3.38 25.22
CA PHE A 312 -4.38 3.27 23.93
C PHE A 312 -4.44 4.59 23.19
N MET A 313 -3.29 4.97 22.63
CA MET A 313 -3.17 6.12 21.75
C MET A 313 -2.63 5.65 20.40
N THR A 314 -3.19 6.15 19.31
CA THR A 314 -2.83 5.69 17.97
C THR A 314 -1.42 6.18 17.62
N PRO A 315 -0.51 5.30 17.17
CA PRO A 315 0.76 5.74 16.61
C PRO A 315 0.54 6.71 15.44
N TYR A 316 1.27 7.83 15.38
CA TYR A 316 1.10 8.81 14.29
C TYR A 316 1.29 8.19 12.89
N SER A 317 2.10 7.12 12.80
CA SER A 317 2.37 6.36 11.58
C SER A 317 1.12 5.68 11.04
N ASP A 318 0.21 5.24 11.91
CA ASP A 318 -1.03 4.58 11.53
C ASP A 318 -2.01 5.60 10.94
N LEU A 319 -1.99 6.84 11.45
CA LEU A 319 -2.77 7.95 10.91
C LEU A 319 -2.32 8.39 9.50
N PHE A 320 -1.19 7.90 8.97
CA PHE A 320 -0.83 8.09 7.55
C PHE A 320 -1.86 7.52 6.57
N PHE A 321 -2.76 6.67 7.05
CA PHE A 321 -3.95 6.27 6.30
C PHE A 321 -4.81 7.48 5.88
N ILE A 322 -5.00 8.46 6.75
CA ILE A 322 -5.83 9.65 6.48
C ILE A 322 -5.35 10.42 5.24
N PRO A 323 -4.09 10.88 5.16
CA PRO A 323 -3.62 11.57 3.96
C PRO A 323 -3.54 10.65 2.74
N ARG A 324 -3.33 9.34 2.91
CA ARG A 324 -3.37 8.38 1.79
C ARG A 324 -4.76 8.31 1.17
N MET A 325 -5.81 8.21 2.00
CA MET A 325 -7.20 8.25 1.53
C MET A 325 -7.52 9.57 0.84
N ARG A 326 -7.08 10.71 1.40
CA ARG A 326 -7.27 12.03 0.78
C ARG A 326 -6.57 12.12 -0.58
N LEU A 327 -5.34 11.62 -0.70
CA LEU A 327 -4.61 11.55 -1.96
C LEU A 327 -5.39 10.75 -3.01
N SER A 328 -5.86 9.53 -2.66
CA SER A 328 -6.66 8.70 -3.55
C SER A 328 -7.92 9.44 -4.01
N LYS A 329 -8.71 9.97 -3.08
CA LYS A 329 -9.95 10.70 -3.39
C LYS A 329 -9.71 11.93 -4.28
N ALA A 330 -8.64 12.68 -4.01
CA ALA A 330 -8.27 13.85 -4.82
C ALA A 330 -7.84 13.44 -6.24
N PHE A 331 -7.08 12.36 -6.36
CA PHE A 331 -6.66 11.81 -7.65
C PHE A 331 -7.84 11.27 -8.46
N ASP A 332 -8.70 10.46 -7.84
CA ASP A 332 -9.92 9.94 -8.46
C ASP A 332 -10.86 11.06 -8.92
N SER A 333 -11.02 12.10 -8.09
CA SER A 333 -11.83 13.28 -8.43
C SER A 333 -11.26 14.03 -9.64
N TYR A 334 -9.93 14.16 -9.72
CA TYR A 334 -9.26 14.74 -10.89
C TYR A 334 -9.52 13.91 -12.14
N ILE A 335 -9.26 12.59 -12.07
CA ILE A 335 -9.46 11.68 -13.19
C ILE A 335 -10.91 11.71 -13.69
N LYS A 336 -11.89 11.59 -12.78
CA LYS A 336 -13.33 11.61 -13.11
C LYS A 336 -13.79 12.91 -13.75
N ARG A 337 -13.21 14.05 -13.34
CA ARG A 337 -13.54 15.35 -13.91
C ARG A 337 -12.95 15.50 -15.30
N THR A 338 -11.67 15.19 -15.47
CA THR A 338 -10.95 15.42 -16.73
C THR A 338 -11.28 14.39 -17.80
N SER A 339 -11.67 13.16 -17.43
CA SER A 339 -12.11 12.12 -18.37
C SER A 339 -13.36 12.51 -19.17
N ARG A 340 -14.21 13.39 -18.63
CA ARG A 340 -15.38 13.96 -19.32
C ARG A 340 -15.01 14.94 -20.43
N ILE A 341 -13.78 15.45 -20.41
CA ILE A 341 -13.31 16.49 -21.33
C ILE A 341 -12.33 15.89 -22.35
N THR A 342 -11.43 15.00 -21.90
CA THR A 342 -10.36 14.46 -22.74
C THR A 342 -10.04 13.00 -22.41
N GLY A 343 -9.60 12.25 -23.42
CA GLY A 343 -9.21 10.85 -23.25
C GLY A 343 -10.37 9.86 -23.20
N GLU A 344 -11.55 10.24 -23.71
CA GLU A 344 -12.79 9.44 -23.68
C GLU A 344 -12.56 7.98 -24.09
N TYR A 345 -11.83 7.74 -25.20
CA TYR A 345 -11.52 6.39 -25.65
C TYR A 345 -10.84 5.55 -24.56
N TYR A 346 -9.81 6.09 -23.91
CA TYR A 346 -9.08 5.36 -22.87
C TYR A 346 -9.98 5.06 -21.67
N PHE A 347 -10.72 6.07 -21.18
CA PHE A 347 -11.58 5.89 -20.02
C PHE A 347 -12.79 5.00 -20.26
N LYS A 348 -13.25 4.88 -21.51
CA LYS A 348 -14.34 3.99 -21.89
C LYS A 348 -13.90 2.54 -22.10
N ASN A 349 -12.69 2.31 -22.63
CA ASN A 349 -12.28 1.00 -23.14
C ASN A 349 -11.11 0.35 -22.38
N CYS A 350 -10.30 1.13 -21.64
CA CYS A 350 -9.02 0.66 -21.10
C CYS A 350 -8.86 0.91 -19.59
N TYR A 351 -9.53 1.93 -19.06
CA TYR A 351 -9.34 2.36 -17.68
C TYR A 351 -9.96 1.38 -16.69
N THR A 352 -9.15 0.94 -15.73
CA THR A 352 -9.58 0.11 -14.60
C THR A 352 -9.42 0.89 -13.29
N HIS A 353 -10.16 0.52 -12.25
CA HIS A 353 -10.03 1.12 -10.91
C HIS A 353 -8.91 0.48 -10.06
N ASN A 354 -7.91 -0.16 -10.69
CA ASN A 354 -6.79 -0.79 -9.98
C ASN A 354 -5.81 0.28 -9.42
N ASN A 355 -5.18 -0.02 -8.28
CA ASN A 355 -4.17 0.81 -7.64
C ASN A 355 -2.78 0.67 -8.28
N LYS A 356 -2.62 -0.29 -9.19
CA LYS A 356 -1.36 -0.58 -9.91
C LYS A 356 -1.52 -0.33 -11.42
N PRO A 357 -0.43 0.03 -12.13
CA PRO A 357 -0.43 0.03 -13.59
C PRO A 357 -0.75 -1.35 -14.16
N TRP A 358 -1.32 -1.42 -15.36
CA TRP A 358 -1.69 -2.69 -16.01
C TRP A 358 -0.48 -3.61 -16.26
N PHE A 359 0.71 -3.04 -16.41
CA PHE A 359 1.96 -3.78 -16.60
C PHE A 359 2.67 -4.13 -15.28
N HIS A 360 2.02 -3.94 -14.13
CA HIS A 360 2.59 -4.31 -12.83
C HIS A 360 2.77 -5.82 -12.73
N ASP A 361 3.95 -6.28 -12.31
CA ASP A 361 4.37 -7.69 -12.25
C ASP A 361 4.42 -8.44 -13.59
N LEU A 362 4.17 -7.77 -14.73
CA LEU A 362 4.32 -8.35 -16.06
C LEU A 362 5.76 -8.24 -16.55
N ARG A 363 6.28 -9.31 -17.16
CA ARG A 363 7.65 -9.37 -17.71
C ARG A 363 7.71 -8.93 -19.16
N PHE A 364 7.23 -7.73 -19.45
CA PHE A 364 7.29 -7.17 -20.80
C PHE A 364 8.52 -6.30 -21.04
N SER A 365 9.03 -6.34 -22.27
CA SER A 365 10.08 -5.43 -22.71
C SER A 365 9.57 -3.99 -22.76
N ARG A 366 10.46 -3.01 -22.59
CA ARG A 366 10.08 -1.58 -22.68
C ARG A 366 9.40 -1.24 -24.00
N ILE A 367 9.86 -1.81 -25.11
CA ILE A 367 9.25 -1.55 -26.42
C ILE A 367 7.80 -2.05 -26.47
N MET A 368 7.51 -3.18 -25.82
CA MET A 368 6.14 -3.70 -25.69
C MET A 368 5.26 -2.77 -24.85
N ILE A 369 5.69 -2.42 -23.64
CA ILE A 369 4.93 -1.55 -22.73
C ILE A 369 4.62 -0.20 -23.40
N THR A 370 5.63 0.44 -24.00
CA THR A 370 5.44 1.74 -24.66
C THR A 370 4.55 1.65 -25.91
N THR A 371 4.59 0.52 -26.63
CA THR A 371 3.69 0.26 -27.76
C THR A 371 2.26 0.12 -27.26
N LEU A 372 2.02 -0.75 -26.28
CA LEU A 372 0.70 -1.00 -25.71
C LEU A 372 0.09 0.25 -25.07
N ASN A 373 0.88 1.06 -24.37
CA ASN A 373 0.43 2.36 -23.84
C ASN A 373 -0.09 3.30 -24.95
N ARG A 374 0.57 3.37 -26.11
CA ARG A 374 0.09 4.18 -27.25
C ARG A 374 -1.23 3.66 -27.81
N LEU A 375 -1.44 2.35 -27.79
CA LEU A 375 -2.70 1.72 -28.24
C LEU A 375 -3.83 1.99 -27.27
N ARG A 376 -3.59 1.73 -25.99
CA ARG A 376 -4.55 1.93 -24.91
C ARG A 376 -4.97 3.40 -24.84
N SER A 377 -4.04 4.33 -25.03
CA SER A 377 -4.34 5.76 -25.14
C SER A 377 -4.95 6.19 -26.48
N ASN A 378 -4.94 5.34 -27.52
CA ASN A 378 -5.36 5.62 -28.90
C ASN A 378 -4.59 6.79 -29.56
N HIS A 379 -3.29 6.90 -29.24
CA HIS A 379 -2.40 7.96 -29.73
C HIS A 379 -1.09 7.35 -30.26
N PHE A 380 -1.03 7.09 -31.57
CA PHE A 380 0.10 6.45 -32.26
C PHE A 380 0.49 7.20 -33.55
N ASN A 381 1.62 6.82 -34.17
CA ASN A 381 2.19 7.44 -35.39
C ASN A 381 1.85 6.63 -36.64
N LEU A 382 0.58 6.25 -36.82
CA LEU A 382 0.11 5.64 -38.06
C LEU A 382 -0.75 6.65 -38.81
N ASN A 383 -0.80 6.55 -40.15
CA ASN A 383 -1.48 7.54 -41.00
C ASN A 383 -2.92 7.77 -40.56
N TYR A 384 -3.66 6.72 -40.20
CA TYR A 384 -5.02 6.87 -39.66
C TYR A 384 -5.07 7.78 -38.42
N SER A 385 -4.15 7.61 -37.46
CA SER A 385 -4.12 8.45 -36.25
C SER A 385 -3.62 9.86 -36.51
N LEU A 386 -2.76 10.07 -37.51
CA LEU A 386 -2.29 11.40 -37.90
C LEU A 386 -3.37 12.18 -38.66
N PHE A 387 -4.08 11.50 -39.56
CA PHE A 387 -5.21 12.02 -40.30
C PHE A 387 -6.34 12.49 -39.37
N ARG A 388 -6.73 11.68 -38.38
CA ARG A 388 -7.71 12.08 -37.33
C ARG A 388 -7.32 13.34 -36.53
N LYS A 389 -6.05 13.75 -36.58
CA LYS A 389 -5.52 14.93 -35.91
C LYS A 389 -5.19 16.06 -36.88
N ASN A 390 -5.62 15.95 -38.14
CA ASN A 390 -5.38 16.92 -39.22
C ASN A 390 -3.89 17.23 -39.42
N LEU A 391 -3.03 16.22 -39.23
CA LEU A 391 -1.58 16.35 -39.44
C LEU A 391 -1.15 15.90 -40.85
N ILE A 392 -2.00 15.12 -41.52
CA ILE A 392 -1.83 14.65 -42.90
C ILE A 392 -3.22 14.56 -43.56
N ASP A 393 -3.26 14.58 -44.88
CA ASP A 393 -4.52 14.59 -45.65
C ASP A 393 -5.02 13.20 -46.06
N ASN A 394 -4.21 12.15 -45.89
CA ASN A 394 -4.54 10.79 -46.33
C ASN A 394 -4.25 9.75 -45.24
N PRO A 395 -5.25 8.97 -44.78
CA PRO A 395 -5.06 7.92 -43.78
C PRO A 395 -4.47 6.62 -44.34
N SER A 396 -4.33 6.48 -45.67
CA SER A 396 -4.00 5.22 -46.35
C SER A 396 -2.60 4.69 -46.01
N CYS A 397 -2.44 3.38 -46.12
CA CYS A 397 -1.15 2.71 -45.99
C CYS A 397 -0.41 2.62 -47.34
N LEU A 398 0.92 2.56 -47.30
CA LEU A 398 1.76 2.38 -48.48
C LEU A 398 1.56 1.03 -49.17
N CYS A 399 1.02 0.03 -48.49
CA CYS A 399 0.65 -1.26 -49.09
C CYS A 399 -0.63 -1.18 -49.95
N GLY A 400 -1.28 -0.02 -50.02
CA GLY A 400 -2.53 0.20 -50.75
C GLY A 400 -3.80 0.10 -49.90
N ALA A 401 -3.70 -0.25 -48.61
CA ALA A 401 -4.87 -0.27 -47.73
C ALA A 401 -5.42 1.17 -47.50
N PRO A 402 -6.76 1.35 -47.45
CA PRO A 402 -7.38 2.68 -47.33
C PRO A 402 -7.14 3.37 -45.98
N SER A 403 -6.70 2.61 -44.97
CA SER A 403 -6.37 3.11 -43.64
C SER A 403 -5.16 2.36 -43.09
N GLN A 404 -4.13 3.10 -42.68
CA GLN A 404 -3.05 2.58 -41.86
C GLN A 404 -3.43 2.75 -40.38
N ASP A 405 -4.26 1.84 -39.88
CA ASP A 405 -4.55 1.70 -38.46
C ASP A 405 -3.76 0.55 -37.85
N PHE A 406 -3.91 0.37 -36.54
CA PHE A 406 -3.15 -0.64 -35.81
C PHE A 406 -3.54 -2.06 -36.19
N ALA A 407 -4.83 -2.33 -36.40
CA ALA A 407 -5.30 -3.65 -36.79
C ALA A 407 -4.67 -4.04 -38.12
N HIS A 408 -4.66 -3.11 -39.08
CA HIS A 408 -3.96 -3.28 -40.34
C HIS A 408 -2.45 -3.53 -40.15
N VAL A 409 -1.74 -2.64 -39.45
CA VAL A 409 -0.28 -2.74 -39.29
C VAL A 409 0.16 -4.01 -38.55
N ILE A 410 -0.62 -4.48 -37.58
CA ILE A 410 -0.27 -5.70 -36.85
C ILE A 410 -0.69 -6.94 -37.59
N PHE A 411 -1.92 -7.04 -38.08
CA PHE A 411 -2.46 -8.33 -38.52
C PHE A 411 -2.50 -8.51 -40.03
N PHE A 412 -2.57 -7.41 -40.80
CA PHE A 412 -2.95 -7.49 -42.22
C PHE A 412 -1.95 -6.84 -43.19
N CYS A 413 -1.01 -6.03 -42.70
CA CYS A 413 -0.09 -5.30 -43.57
C CYS A 413 1.11 -6.17 -43.95
N PRO A 414 1.31 -6.47 -45.24
CA PRO A 414 2.42 -7.31 -45.70
C PRO A 414 3.78 -6.65 -45.49
N LEU A 415 3.82 -5.31 -45.47
CA LEU A 415 5.07 -4.55 -45.29
C LEU A 415 5.59 -4.60 -43.85
N THR A 416 4.72 -4.86 -42.86
CA THR A 416 5.09 -4.87 -41.44
C THR A 416 5.07 -6.27 -40.82
N GLU A 417 4.58 -7.27 -41.53
CA GLU A 417 4.54 -8.68 -41.12
C GLU A 417 5.87 -9.20 -40.52
N PRO A 418 7.07 -8.93 -41.11
CA PRO A 418 8.33 -9.43 -40.57
C PRO A 418 8.69 -8.87 -39.18
N TYR A 419 8.09 -7.75 -38.78
CA TYR A 419 8.48 -6.98 -37.60
C TYR A 419 7.49 -7.06 -36.44
N VAL A 420 6.30 -7.62 -36.66
CA VAL A 420 5.19 -7.62 -35.69
C VAL A 420 4.95 -8.97 -35.01
N ALA A 421 5.72 -10.01 -35.34
CA ALA A 421 5.55 -11.36 -34.78
C ALA A 421 5.63 -11.40 -33.24
N SER A 422 6.60 -10.70 -32.64
CA SER A 422 6.74 -10.60 -31.19
C SER A 422 5.59 -9.82 -30.52
N ILE A 423 5.00 -8.86 -31.24
CA ILE A 423 3.84 -8.08 -30.77
C ILE A 423 2.56 -8.92 -30.86
N ARG A 424 2.38 -9.70 -31.93
CA ARG A 424 1.26 -10.64 -32.07
C ARG A 424 1.26 -11.68 -30.95
N LEU A 425 2.42 -12.26 -30.63
CA LEU A 425 2.56 -13.21 -29.51
C LEU A 425 2.16 -12.58 -28.18
N ALA A 426 2.68 -11.39 -27.88
CA ALA A 426 2.36 -10.70 -26.63
C ALA A 426 0.89 -10.24 -26.56
N LEU A 427 0.25 -9.91 -27.69
CA LEU A 427 -1.18 -9.58 -27.72
C LEU A 427 -2.05 -10.82 -27.46
N ASN A 428 -1.67 -12.00 -27.98
CA ASN A 428 -2.38 -13.24 -27.68
C ASN A 428 -2.30 -13.60 -26.18
N ASP A 429 -1.17 -13.34 -25.52
CA ASP A 429 -1.03 -13.51 -24.07
C ASP A 429 -1.92 -12.51 -23.28
N LEU A 430 -2.16 -11.32 -23.83
CA LEU A 430 -2.96 -10.26 -23.21
C LEU A 430 -4.48 -10.36 -23.46
N ASP A 431 -4.89 -10.97 -24.57
CA ASP A 431 -6.31 -11.28 -24.85
C ASP A 431 -6.84 -12.34 -23.88
N GLN A 432 -5.97 -13.18 -23.31
CA GLN A 432 -6.33 -14.09 -22.21
C GLN A 432 -6.52 -13.36 -20.86
N GLU A 433 -6.04 -12.11 -20.74
CA GLU A 433 -6.11 -11.29 -19.52
C GLU A 433 -7.11 -10.10 -19.63
N ASP A 434 -7.90 -9.99 -20.72
CA ASP A 434 -8.83 -8.86 -20.99
C ASP A 434 -8.15 -7.46 -21.02
N LEU A 435 -6.85 -7.40 -21.29
CA LEU A 435 -6.05 -6.16 -21.20
C LEU A 435 -5.97 -5.36 -22.51
N ILE A 436 -6.55 -5.89 -23.58
CA ILE A 436 -6.62 -5.25 -24.91
C ILE A 436 -7.97 -4.52 -25.05
N PRO A 437 -8.00 -3.28 -25.58
CA PRO A 437 -9.26 -2.57 -25.74
C PRO A 437 -10.21 -3.34 -26.67
N PRO A 438 -11.51 -3.50 -26.31
CA PRO A 438 -12.50 -4.31 -27.03
C PRO A 438 -12.83 -3.84 -28.45
N LYS A 439 -12.21 -2.74 -28.91
CA LYS A 439 -12.37 -2.16 -30.25
C LYS A 439 -11.12 -2.25 -31.12
N ILE A 440 -10.03 -2.88 -30.66
CA ILE A 440 -9.17 -3.54 -31.64
C ILE A 440 -10.07 -4.65 -32.19
N PRO A 441 -10.40 -4.68 -33.49
CA PRO A 441 -11.27 -5.70 -34.04
C PRO A 441 -10.80 -7.03 -33.50
N THR A 442 -11.64 -7.63 -32.66
CA THR A 442 -11.41 -8.96 -32.11
C THR A 442 -11.02 -9.85 -33.29
N LEU A 443 -9.98 -10.66 -33.10
CA LEU A 443 -9.66 -11.74 -34.03
C LEU A 443 -11.01 -12.38 -34.42
N PRO A 444 -11.42 -12.38 -35.70
CA PRO A 444 -12.41 -13.34 -36.12
C PRO A 444 -11.82 -14.68 -35.69
N LEU A 445 -12.55 -15.40 -34.83
CA LEU A 445 -12.26 -16.79 -34.46
C LEU A 445 -11.82 -17.51 -35.73
N LEU A 446 -10.51 -17.72 -35.89
CA LEU A 446 -9.96 -18.52 -36.95
C LEU A 446 -10.30 -19.96 -36.58
N VAL A 447 -11.51 -20.35 -36.96
CA VAL A 447 -11.89 -21.74 -37.18
C VAL A 447 -10.79 -22.37 -38.05
N PRO A 448 -10.29 -23.56 -37.68
CA PRO A 448 -9.04 -24.08 -38.19
C PRO A 448 -9.08 -24.30 -39.70
N CYS A 449 -7.95 -23.92 -40.30
CA CYS A 449 -7.41 -24.37 -41.57
C CYS A 449 -8.13 -25.61 -42.15
N VAL A 450 -9.07 -25.39 -43.08
CA VAL A 450 -9.46 -26.43 -44.03
C VAL A 450 -8.55 -26.31 -45.23
N THR A 451 -7.60 -27.23 -45.25
CA THR A 451 -6.85 -27.66 -46.43
C THR A 451 -7.79 -27.90 -47.61
N LEU A 452 -7.52 -27.26 -48.74
CA LEU A 452 -7.86 -27.84 -50.03
C LEU A 452 -6.64 -27.86 -50.94
N ARG A 453 -6.16 -29.09 -51.12
CA ARG A 453 -5.18 -29.53 -52.11
C ARG A 453 -5.64 -29.17 -53.52
N GLN A 454 -4.63 -28.90 -54.34
CA GLN A 454 -4.51 -29.26 -55.76
C GLN A 454 -5.76 -29.84 -56.44
N ARG A 455 -6.17 -29.22 -57.55
CA ARG A 455 -6.33 -29.94 -58.82
C ARG A 455 -6.09 -29.01 -60.00
N SER A 456 -5.18 -29.49 -60.84
CA SER A 456 -4.85 -29.11 -62.20
C SER A 456 -6.03 -29.29 -63.16
N VAL A 457 -5.81 -28.81 -64.40
CA VAL A 457 -6.37 -29.29 -65.69
C VAL A 457 -7.55 -28.46 -66.26
N ASP A 458 -7.16 -27.60 -67.21
CA ASP A 458 -7.64 -27.56 -68.62
C ASP A 458 -8.64 -26.52 -69.17
N TYR A 459 -8.21 -25.99 -70.35
CA TYR A 459 -8.92 -25.54 -71.56
C TYR A 459 -10.19 -24.69 -71.35
N LEU A 460 -10.27 -23.42 -71.76
CA LEU A 460 -10.07 -22.84 -73.09
C LEU A 460 -9.95 -21.31 -72.98
#